data_AF-A0AAJ3ECW4-F1
#
_entry.id   AF-A0AAJ3ECW4-F1
#
_cell.length_a   1.000
_cell.length_b   1.000
_cell.length_c   1.000
_cell.angle_alpha   90.00
_cell.angle_beta   90.00
_cell.angle_gamma   90.00
#
_symmetry.space_group_name_H-M   'P 1'
#
loop_
_entity.id
_entity.type
_entity.pdbx_description
1 polymer ?
#
loop_
_entity_poly.entity_id
_entity_poly.type
_entity_poly.pdbx_seq_one_letter_code
_entity_poly.pdbx_strand_id
1 'polypeptide(L)'
;MATSQKNKPNWCIAITFADEENNGFVTLGGAGWATQTEWEQQWQDIFVSPLGDADPSTLFADKLDQDGDQIDEKRVTAETVERLLGRPLSELIAEGRAKTPFTMAQLLESDPELAAQFRSRRTPAAS
;
A
#
# COMPACT_ATOMS: atom_id res chain seq x y z
N MET A 1 36.06 7.31 2.67
CA MET A 1 35.23 6.19 3.20
C MET A 1 33.78 6.53 2.95
N ALA A 2 33.00 5.53 2.53
CA ALA A 2 31.75 5.67 1.78
C ALA A 2 30.60 6.32 2.56
N THR A 3 29.94 7.32 1.97
CA THR A 3 28.54 7.63 2.25
C THR A 3 27.69 6.81 1.28
N SER A 4 27.30 5.62 1.70
CA SER A 4 26.22 4.88 1.03
C SER A 4 24.92 5.65 1.22
N GLN A 5 24.68 6.66 0.38
CA GLN A 5 23.33 7.09 0.08
C GLN A 5 22.65 5.86 -0.54
N LYS A 6 21.88 5.13 0.27
CA LYS A 6 20.95 4.13 -0.24
C LYS A 6 20.10 4.88 -1.27
N ASN A 7 20.31 4.61 -2.56
CA ASN A 7 19.36 4.99 -3.60
C ASN A 7 18.02 4.45 -3.15
N LYS A 8 17.17 5.31 -2.58
CA LYS A 8 15.77 4.97 -2.42
C LYS A 8 15.26 4.75 -3.86
N PRO A 9 14.52 3.67 -4.12
CA PRO A 9 13.81 3.58 -5.39
C PRO A 9 12.93 4.84 -5.50
N ASN A 10 13.11 5.58 -6.59
CA ASN A 10 12.42 6.84 -6.81
C ASN A 10 11.10 6.64 -7.54
N TRP A 11 10.78 5.43 -7.99
CA TRP A 11 9.59 5.15 -8.79
C TRP A 11 9.00 3.84 -8.32
N CYS A 12 7.73 3.84 -7.92
CA CYS A 12 7.13 2.67 -7.27
C CYS A 12 5.80 2.31 -7.91
N ILE A 13 5.48 1.01 -7.84
CA ILE A 13 4.14 0.48 -8.08
C ILE A 13 3.79 -0.33 -6.84
N ALA A 14 2.73 0.08 -6.16
CA ALA A 14 2.18 -0.63 -5.02
C ALA A 14 0.97 -1.46 -5.46
N ILE A 15 0.76 -2.60 -4.83
CA ILE A 15 -0.48 -3.37 -4.98
C ILE A 15 -1.31 -3.17 -3.74
N THR A 16 -2.53 -2.69 -3.91
CA THR A 16 -3.47 -2.42 -2.83
C THR A 16 -4.77 -3.19 -3.02
N PHE A 17 -5.44 -3.41 -1.90
CA PHE A 17 -6.72 -4.10 -1.80
C PHE A 17 -7.68 -3.23 -1.00
N ALA A 18 -8.87 -2.96 -1.54
CA ALA A 18 -9.93 -2.34 -0.75
C ALA A 18 -10.62 -3.42 0.09
N ASP A 19 -10.38 -3.32 1.40
CA ASP A 19 -10.90 -4.21 2.41
C ASP A 19 -12.23 -3.67 2.95
N GLU A 20 -13.32 -4.04 2.30
CA GLU A 20 -14.67 -3.62 2.69
C GLU A 20 -15.04 -4.11 4.10
N GLU A 21 -14.53 -5.28 4.54
CA GLU A 21 -14.82 -5.83 5.87
C GLU A 21 -14.28 -4.93 6.98
N ASN A 22 -13.09 -4.34 6.77
CA ASN A 22 -12.45 -3.43 7.73
C ASN A 22 -12.59 -1.95 7.36
N ASN A 23 -13.33 -1.65 6.28
CA ASN A 23 -13.55 -0.30 5.73
C ASN A 23 -12.24 0.48 5.53
N GLY A 24 -11.27 -0.12 4.83
CA GLY A 24 -9.98 0.53 4.55
C GLY A 24 -9.23 -0.07 3.39
N PHE A 25 -8.03 0.47 3.12
CA PHE A 25 -7.14 -0.04 2.09
C PHE A 25 -5.94 -0.75 2.71
N VAL A 26 -5.54 -1.84 2.10
CA VAL A 26 -4.43 -2.67 2.54
C VAL A 26 -3.39 -2.75 1.44
N THR A 27 -2.17 -2.32 1.71
CA THR A 27 -1.04 -2.55 0.81
C THR A 27 -0.57 -3.99 0.93
N LEU A 28 -0.66 -4.74 -0.16
CA LEU A 28 -0.26 -6.15 -0.25
C LEU A 28 1.24 -6.30 -0.54
N GLY A 29 1.82 -5.31 -1.20
CA GLY A 29 3.23 -5.31 -1.60
C GLY A 29 3.48 -4.30 -2.71
N GLY A 30 4.61 -4.45 -3.40
CA GLY A 30 4.97 -3.59 -4.50
C GLY A 30 6.42 -3.77 -4.91
N ALA A 31 6.82 -3.04 -5.94
CA ALA A 31 8.18 -2.98 -6.41
C ALA A 31 8.59 -1.53 -6.67
N GLY A 32 9.90 -1.28 -6.65
CA GLY A 32 10.48 0.02 -6.91
C GLY A 32 11.63 -0.07 -7.90
N TRP A 33 11.77 0.96 -8.73
CA TRP A 33 12.76 1.03 -9.80
C TRP A 33 13.67 2.24 -9.65
N ALA A 34 14.88 2.10 -10.18
CA ALA A 34 15.87 3.17 -10.18
C ALA A 34 15.59 4.20 -11.28
N THR A 35 14.97 3.78 -12.39
CA THR A 35 14.74 4.64 -13.56
C THR A 35 13.25 4.76 -13.88
N GLN A 36 12.85 5.94 -14.37
CA GLN A 36 11.47 6.19 -14.79
C GLN A 36 11.09 5.30 -15.98
N THR A 37 12.02 5.08 -16.92
CA THR A 37 11.76 4.27 -18.12
C THR A 37 11.44 2.82 -17.77
N GLU A 38 12.16 2.20 -16.84
CA GLU A 38 11.86 0.82 -16.39
C GLU A 38 10.51 0.78 -15.68
N TRP A 39 10.22 1.74 -14.80
CA TRP A 39 8.93 1.85 -14.12
C TRP A 39 7.76 2.02 -15.09
N GLU A 40 7.90 2.87 -16.11
CA GLU A 40 6.89 3.02 -17.17
C GLU A 40 6.68 1.72 -17.95
N GLN A 41 7.77 1.03 -18.30
CA GLN A 41 7.67 -0.26 -19.00
C GLN A 41 6.91 -1.28 -18.14
N GLN A 42 7.28 -1.41 -16.87
CA GLN A 42 6.57 -2.32 -15.96
C GLN A 42 5.11 -1.93 -15.77
N TRP A 43 4.80 -0.63 -15.70
CA TRP A 43 3.42 -0.15 -15.64
C TRP A 43 2.61 -0.60 -16.85
N GLN A 44 3.15 -0.49 -18.06
CA GLN A 44 2.46 -0.92 -19.29
C GLN A 44 2.25 -2.44 -19.36
N ASP A 45 3.19 -3.21 -18.81
CA ASP A 45 3.14 -4.67 -18.85
C ASP A 45 2.17 -5.29 -17.82
N ILE A 46 1.60 -4.49 -16.91
CA ILE A 46 0.57 -4.96 -15.96
C ILE A 46 -0.70 -5.34 -16.71
N PHE A 47 -1.06 -6.61 -16.61
CA PHE A 47 -2.34 -7.13 -17.09
C PHE A 47 -3.48 -6.58 -16.24
N VAL A 48 -4.31 -5.73 -16.85
CA VAL A 48 -5.49 -5.17 -16.22
C VAL A 48 -6.66 -6.15 -16.26
N SER A 49 -7.60 -6.01 -15.32
CA SER A 49 -8.82 -6.80 -15.38
C SER A 49 -9.62 -6.52 -16.65
N PRO A 50 -10.05 -7.56 -17.38
CA PRO A 50 -10.94 -7.38 -18.54
C PRO A 50 -12.34 -6.89 -18.13
N LEU A 51 -12.69 -6.98 -16.85
CA LEU A 51 -13.97 -6.51 -16.31
C LEU A 51 -13.93 -5.02 -15.93
N GLY A 52 -12.75 -4.41 -15.86
CA GLY A 52 -12.58 -3.01 -15.49
C GLY A 52 -13.27 -2.69 -14.15
N ASP A 53 -14.09 -1.64 -14.13
CA ASP A 53 -14.83 -1.22 -12.93
C ASP A 53 -15.84 -2.24 -12.40
N ALA A 54 -16.24 -3.20 -13.24
CA ALA A 54 -17.13 -4.29 -12.84
C ALA A 54 -16.39 -5.46 -12.16
N ASP A 55 -15.06 -5.40 -12.05
CA ASP A 55 -14.30 -6.44 -11.35
C ASP A 55 -14.57 -6.38 -9.83
N PRO A 56 -15.07 -7.49 -9.22
CA PRO A 56 -15.38 -7.54 -7.80
C PRO A 56 -14.15 -7.73 -6.91
N SER A 57 -12.97 -7.98 -7.46
CA SER A 57 -11.78 -8.36 -6.68
C SER A 57 -11.20 -7.23 -5.84
N THR A 58 -11.62 -5.97 -6.04
CA THR A 58 -11.17 -4.78 -5.30
C THR A 58 -9.64 -4.66 -5.17
N LEU A 59 -8.91 -5.14 -6.17
CA LEU A 59 -7.45 -5.10 -6.25
C LEU A 59 -6.98 -4.03 -7.24
N PHE A 60 -5.99 -3.27 -6.81
CA PHE A 60 -5.44 -2.16 -7.57
C PHE A 60 -3.92 -2.25 -7.64
N ALA A 61 -3.36 -1.85 -8.77
CA ALA A 61 -1.97 -1.47 -8.90
C ALA A 61 -1.90 0.06 -8.94
N ASP A 62 -1.22 0.65 -7.97
CA ASP A 62 -1.08 2.09 -7.80
C ASP A 62 0.28 2.52 -8.32
N LYS A 63 0.27 3.43 -9.29
CA LYS A 63 1.48 4.02 -9.84
C LYS A 63 1.86 5.23 -8.99
N LEU A 64 3.03 5.16 -8.35
CA LEU A 64 3.49 6.19 -7.43
C LEU A 64 4.71 6.92 -7.99
N ASP A 65 4.73 8.25 -7.85
CA ASP A 65 5.87 9.07 -8.19
C ASP A 65 6.99 9.03 -7.11
N GLN A 66 7.95 9.95 -7.20
CA GLN A 66 9.12 9.99 -6.32
C GLN A 66 8.82 10.45 -4.90
N ASP A 67 7.74 11.20 -4.72
CA ASP A 67 7.26 11.65 -3.42
C ASP A 67 6.35 10.59 -2.76
N GLY A 68 5.99 9.56 -3.53
CA GLY A 68 5.09 8.49 -3.11
C GLY A 68 3.62 8.82 -3.36
N ASP A 69 3.35 9.89 -4.10
CA ASP A 69 1.99 10.28 -4.46
C ASP A 69 1.48 9.38 -5.59
N GLN A 70 0.22 8.96 -5.48
CA GLN A 70 -0.45 8.20 -6.52
C GLN A 70 -0.77 9.10 -7.70
N ILE A 71 -0.31 8.71 -8.89
CA ILE A 71 -0.51 9.47 -10.13
C ILE A 71 -1.35 8.71 -11.17
N ASP A 72 -1.47 7.40 -11.04
CA ASP A 72 -2.27 6.53 -11.91
C ASP A 72 -2.68 5.24 -11.17
N GLU A 73 -3.72 4.57 -11.65
CA GLU A 73 -4.29 3.36 -11.04
C GLU A 73 -4.75 2.37 -12.10
N LYS A 74 -4.55 1.08 -11.83
CA LYS A 74 -5.09 -0.02 -12.65
C LYS A 74 -5.79 -1.05 -11.78
N ARG A 75 -7.02 -1.41 -12.14
CA ARG A 75 -7.67 -2.61 -11.58
C ARG A 75 -7.02 -3.87 -12.12
N VAL A 76 -6.67 -4.79 -11.23
CA VAL A 76 -5.97 -6.03 -11.57
C VAL A 76 -6.74 -7.24 -11.02
N THR A 77 -6.48 -8.41 -11.58
CA THR A 77 -7.07 -9.66 -11.10
C THR A 77 -6.20 -10.27 -9.99
N ALA A 78 -6.79 -11.19 -9.20
CA ALA A 78 -6.05 -12.00 -8.23
C ALA A 78 -4.84 -12.70 -8.86
N GLU A 79 -5.01 -13.33 -10.01
CA GLU A 79 -3.93 -14.01 -10.75
C GLU A 79 -2.78 -13.06 -11.12
N THR A 80 -3.11 -11.81 -11.45
CA THR A 80 -2.09 -10.79 -11.74
C THR A 80 -1.32 -10.42 -10.48
N VAL A 81 -2.01 -10.21 -9.36
CA VAL A 81 -1.38 -9.91 -8.07
C VAL A 81 -0.45 -11.04 -7.63
N GLU A 82 -0.91 -12.29 -7.68
CA GLU A 82 -0.11 -13.45 -7.29
C GLU A 82 1.12 -13.61 -8.20
N ARG A 83 0.97 -13.35 -9.50
CA ARG A 83 2.11 -13.35 -10.45
C ARG A 83 3.12 -12.25 -10.13
N LEU A 84 2.66 -11.03 -9.85
CA LEU A 84 3.53 -9.89 -9.58
C LEU A 84 4.28 -10.04 -8.24
N LEU A 85 3.62 -10.58 -7.22
CA LEU A 85 4.17 -10.68 -5.87
C LEU A 85 4.76 -12.06 -5.54
N GLY A 86 4.53 -13.06 -6.39
CA GLY A 86 5.06 -14.42 -6.24
C GLY A 86 4.52 -15.19 -5.03
N ARG A 87 3.36 -14.77 -4.51
CA ARG A 87 2.76 -15.32 -3.28
C ARG A 87 1.23 -15.42 -3.42
N PRO A 88 0.58 -16.36 -2.71
CA PRO A 88 -0.88 -16.47 -2.72
C PRO A 88 -1.56 -15.20 -2.20
N LEU A 89 -2.66 -14.79 -2.83
CA LEU A 89 -3.38 -13.56 -2.49
C LEU A 89 -3.91 -13.60 -1.05
N SER A 90 -4.40 -14.75 -0.59
CA SER A 90 -4.93 -14.91 0.76
C SER A 90 -3.89 -14.64 1.85
N GLU A 91 -2.63 -15.05 1.64
CA GLU A 91 -1.54 -14.75 2.56
C GLU A 91 -1.21 -13.26 2.58
N LEU A 92 -1.15 -12.64 1.39
CA LEU A 92 -0.85 -11.23 1.24
C LEU A 92 -1.91 -10.36 1.92
N ILE A 93 -3.20 -10.68 1.75
CA ILE A 93 -4.30 -9.98 2.41
C ILE A 93 -4.20 -10.16 3.94
N ALA A 94 -3.98 -11.39 4.43
CA ALA A 94 -3.88 -11.65 5.86
C ALA A 94 -2.71 -10.88 6.51
N GLU A 95 -1.54 -10.90 5.87
CA GLU A 95 -0.37 -10.16 6.34
C GLU A 95 -0.55 -8.64 6.27
N GLY A 96 -1.16 -8.15 5.19
CA GLY A 96 -1.46 -6.74 5.01
C GLY A 96 -2.42 -6.26 6.10
N ARG A 97 -3.54 -6.98 6.32
CA ARG A 97 -4.50 -6.70 7.39
C ARG A 97 -3.84 -6.64 8.77
N ALA A 98 -2.90 -7.55 9.05
CA ALA A 98 -2.19 -7.57 10.33
C ALA A 98 -1.28 -6.35 10.55
N LYS A 99 -0.86 -5.67 9.48
CA LYS A 99 0.02 -4.48 9.53
C LYS A 99 -0.74 -3.17 9.40
N THR A 100 -2.01 -3.21 8.98
CA THR A 100 -2.84 -2.03 8.78
C THR A 100 -3.72 -1.77 10.00
N PRO A 101 -3.52 -0.64 10.72
CA PRO A 101 -4.51 -0.18 11.68
C PRO A 101 -5.67 0.48 10.93
N PHE A 102 -6.86 -0.10 11.01
CA PHE A 102 -8.08 0.42 10.36
C PHE A 102 -8.79 1.48 11.20
N THR A 103 -8.45 1.57 12.49
CA THR A 103 -9.04 2.54 13.42
C THR A 103 -7.96 3.24 14.23
N MET A 104 -8.29 4.42 14.74
CA MET A 104 -7.41 5.14 15.67
C MET A 104 -7.10 4.30 16.92
N ALA A 105 -8.07 3.50 17.41
CA ALA A 105 -7.83 2.62 18.56
C ALA A 105 -6.73 1.60 18.24
N GLN A 106 -6.83 0.89 17.10
CA GLN A 106 -5.82 -0.06 16.66
C GLN A 106 -4.45 0.59 16.42
N LEU A 107 -4.42 1.81 15.87
CA LEU A 107 -3.17 2.56 15.68
C LEU A 107 -2.50 2.88 17.02
N LEU A 108 -3.26 3.32 18.02
CA LEU A 108 -2.72 3.64 19.34
C LEU A 108 -2.35 2.38 20.15
N GLU A 109 -2.97 1.24 19.86
CA GLU A 109 -2.57 -0.06 20.42
C GLU A 109 -1.25 -0.56 19.82
N SER A 110 -1.03 -0.33 18.53
CA SER A 110 0.21 -0.74 17.85
C SER A 110 1.39 0.21 18.10
N ASP A 111 1.14 1.48 18.46
CA ASP A 111 2.15 2.48 18.79
C ASP A 111 1.90 3.13 20.17
N PRO A 112 2.50 2.58 21.25
CA PRO A 112 2.38 3.12 22.60
C PRO A 112 2.94 4.52 22.78
N GLU A 113 3.95 4.93 21.99
CA GLU A 113 4.54 6.26 22.08
C GLU A 113 3.57 7.30 21.51
N LEU A 114 2.99 7.01 20.35
CA LEU A 114 1.93 7.82 19.76
C LEU A 114 0.71 7.90 20.69
N ALA A 115 0.34 6.78 21.34
CA ALA A 115 -0.73 6.77 22.33
C ALA A 115 -0.46 7.67 23.54
N ALA A 116 0.78 7.71 24.03
CA ALA A 116 1.17 8.61 25.11
C ALA A 116 1.04 10.08 24.69
N GLN A 117 1.50 10.43 23.48
CA GLN A 117 1.37 11.79 22.93
C GLN A 117 -0.09 12.19 22.72
N PHE A 118 -0.92 11.27 22.22
CA PHE A 118 -2.35 11.52 22.00
C PHE A 118 -3.07 11.77 23.33
N ARG A 119 -2.76 11.00 24.38
CA ARG A 119 -3.32 11.18 25.73
C ARG A 119 -2.85 12.47 26.39
N SER A 120 -1.58 12.87 26.24
CA SER A 120 -1.07 14.11 26.83
C SER A 120 -1.65 15.38 26.22
N ARG A 121 -2.17 15.30 24.98
CA ARG A 121 -2.85 16.42 24.30
C ARG A 121 -4.33 16.56 24.67
N ARG A 122 -4.92 15.59 25.37
CA ARG A 122 -6.21 15.79 26.06
C ARG A 122 -5.96 16.58 27.35
N THR A 123 -5.82 17.90 27.24
CA THR A 123 -5.93 18.78 28.41
C THR A 123 -7.33 18.62 29.01
N PRO A 124 -7.51 18.52 30.35
CA PRO A 124 -8.83 18.59 30.94
C PRO A 124 -9.43 19.95 30.59
N ALA A 125 -10.69 19.96 30.11
CA ALA A 125 -11.45 21.20 30.07
C ALA A 125 -11.44 21.79 31.49
N ALA A 126 -10.92 23.02 31.62
CA ALA A 126 -10.93 23.75 32.88
C ALA A 126 -12.37 23.76 33.43
N SER A 127 -12.50 23.34 34.68
CA SER A 127 -13.77 23.35 35.44
C SER A 127 -14.24 24.78 35.73
#